data_AF-A0A937V4Z5-F1
#
_entry.id   AF-A0A937V4Z5-F1
#
_cell.length_a   1.000
_cell.length_b   1.000
_cell.length_c   1.000
_cell.angle_alpha   90.00
_cell.angle_beta   90.00
_cell.angle_gamma   90.00
#
_symmetry.space_group_name_H-M   'P 1'
#
loop_
_entity.id
_entity.type
_entity.pdbx_description
1 polymer ?
#
loop_
_entity_poly.entity_id
_entity_poly.type
_entity_poly.pdbx_seq_one_letter_code
_entity_poly.pdbx_strand_id
1 'polypeptide(L)'
;MLVLSLAPKGGEEKIVRATATLRPDQFGFVEWRMRLGSEYTGQHGDMGLSLTTSDKSSQPLLFSCFVYRDVRPRVGCEVWGRGSSGAEYATARTTTLSGYWHTLRIEISPEIRATFFVDGQEVGSYMPPDAEGLKGKLLSLRLSIYNPEEEGIMANFDDVRIGNLE
;
A
#
# COMPACT_ATOMS: atom_id res chain seq x y z
N MET A 1 -0.37 3.39 -17.85
CA MET A 1 -0.04 4.58 -17.04
C MET A 1 -1.30 5.26 -16.50
N LEU A 2 -1.63 4.96 -15.24
CA LEU A 2 -2.63 5.74 -14.48
C LEU A 2 -1.88 6.89 -13.78
N VAL A 3 -1.86 8.07 -14.38
CA VAL A 3 -1.25 9.24 -13.74
C VAL A 3 -2.25 9.81 -12.74
N LEU A 4 -2.01 9.56 -11.45
CA LEU A 4 -2.72 10.27 -10.38
C LEU A 4 -1.94 11.53 -10.01
N SER A 5 -2.19 12.60 -10.75
CA SER A 5 -1.62 13.89 -10.43
C SER A 5 -2.35 14.52 -9.24
N LEU A 6 -1.52 15.05 -8.32
CA LEU A 6 -1.83 15.93 -7.19
C LEU A 6 -2.76 15.33 -6.12
N ALA A 7 -2.21 15.16 -4.92
CA ALA A 7 -2.99 15.33 -3.71
C ALA A 7 -3.49 16.79 -3.68
N PRO A 8 -4.80 17.04 -3.46
CA PRO A 8 -5.30 18.40 -3.26
C PRO A 8 -4.64 19.06 -2.03
N LYS A 9 -4.61 20.39 -2.03
CA LYS A 9 -3.98 21.21 -0.98
C LYS A 9 -4.48 20.82 0.43
N GLY A 10 -3.60 20.87 1.43
CA GLY A 10 -4.00 21.02 2.83
C GLY A 10 -4.34 19.73 3.60
N GLY A 11 -3.59 18.65 3.40
CA GLY A 11 -3.77 17.41 4.19
C GLY A 11 -4.89 16.49 3.71
N GLU A 12 -5.40 16.69 2.49
CA GLU A 12 -6.40 15.82 1.90
C GLU A 12 -5.78 14.55 1.30
N GLU A 13 -6.24 13.38 1.75
CA GLU A 13 -5.88 12.10 1.16
C GLU A 13 -6.68 11.88 -0.14
N LYS A 14 -6.00 11.80 -1.29
CA LYS A 14 -6.66 11.42 -2.54
C LYS A 14 -6.70 9.90 -2.65
N ILE A 15 -7.91 9.36 -2.58
CA ILE A 15 -8.18 7.93 -2.68
C ILE A 15 -8.69 7.64 -4.08
N VAL A 16 -7.97 6.83 -4.86
CA VAL A 16 -8.58 6.17 -6.02
C VAL A 16 -8.94 4.74 -5.64
N ARG A 17 -10.25 4.51 -5.55
CA ARG A 17 -10.81 3.18 -5.31
C ARG A 17 -10.97 2.49 -6.66
N ALA A 18 -10.06 1.57 -6.97
CA ALA A 18 -10.35 0.54 -7.96
C ALA A 18 -10.81 -0.69 -7.19
N THR A 19 -12.05 -1.13 -7.39
CA THR A 19 -12.51 -2.37 -6.74
C THR A 19 -11.99 -3.53 -7.57
N ALA A 20 -10.91 -4.14 -7.09
CA ALA A 20 -10.53 -5.46 -7.53
C ALA A 20 -10.75 -6.42 -6.38
N THR A 21 -11.46 -7.50 -6.67
CA THR A 21 -11.81 -8.51 -5.68
C THR A 21 -10.85 -9.67 -5.83
N LEU A 22 -9.89 -9.79 -4.90
CA LEU A 22 -9.18 -11.05 -4.73
C LEU A 22 -10.15 -12.05 -4.10
N ARG A 23 -10.27 -13.23 -4.71
CA ARG A 23 -11.08 -14.29 -4.16
C ARG A 23 -10.32 -14.96 -3.00
N PRO A 24 -10.93 -14.99 -1.81
CA PRO A 24 -10.25 -15.40 -0.58
C PRO A 24 -10.04 -16.92 -0.42
N ASP A 25 -10.51 -17.71 -1.38
CA ASP A 25 -10.28 -19.16 -1.46
C ASP A 25 -9.08 -19.54 -2.34
N GLN A 26 -8.37 -18.56 -2.88
CA GLN A 26 -7.22 -18.77 -3.77
C GLN A 26 -6.05 -17.91 -3.32
N PHE A 27 -4.83 -18.41 -3.51
CA PHE A 27 -3.65 -17.56 -3.35
C PHE A 27 -3.73 -16.46 -4.41
N GLY A 28 -3.66 -15.21 -3.96
CA GLY A 28 -3.80 -14.05 -4.82
C GLY A 28 -2.60 -13.12 -4.67
N PHE A 29 -2.36 -12.30 -5.69
CA PHE A 29 -1.41 -11.21 -5.61
C PHE A 29 -1.98 -9.93 -6.18
N VAL A 30 -1.49 -8.82 -5.65
CA VAL A 30 -1.55 -7.51 -6.28
C VAL A 30 -0.14 -7.00 -6.43
N GLU A 31 0.21 -6.58 -7.64
CA GLU A 31 1.50 -6.02 -7.98
C GLU A 31 1.30 -4.69 -8.71
N TRP A 32 2.14 -3.72 -8.45
CA TRP A 32 2.06 -2.41 -9.09
C TRP A 32 3.43 -1.76 -9.13
N ARG A 33 3.56 -0.76 -10.01
CA ARG A 33 4.73 0.10 -10.06
C ARG A 33 4.39 1.47 -9.58
N MET A 34 5.31 2.10 -8.87
CA MET A 34 5.09 3.45 -8.39
C MET A 34 6.37 4.27 -8.28
N ARG A 35 6.22 5.57 -8.49
CA ARG A 35 7.32 6.54 -8.47
C ARG A 35 6.89 7.83 -7.81
N LEU A 36 7.61 8.18 -6.74
CA LEU A 36 7.55 9.50 -6.15
C LEU A 36 8.46 10.44 -6.94
N GLY A 37 7.87 11.42 -7.64
CA GLY A 37 8.56 12.36 -8.51
C GLY A 37 9.57 13.23 -7.77
N SER A 38 10.62 13.70 -8.43
CA SER A 38 11.69 14.51 -7.80
C SER A 38 11.34 15.99 -7.67
N GLU A 39 10.21 16.40 -8.20
CA GLU A 39 9.66 17.73 -8.06
C GLU A 39 9.37 18.01 -6.58
N TYR A 40 9.65 19.22 -6.11
CA TYR A 40 9.41 19.66 -4.73
C TYR A 40 10.22 18.88 -3.67
N THR A 41 11.56 18.97 -3.77
CA THR A 41 12.49 18.39 -2.79
C THR A 41 12.35 19.07 -1.42
N GLY A 42 12.23 18.27 -0.35
CA GLY A 42 12.14 18.78 1.03
C GLY A 42 10.73 18.77 1.64
N GLN A 43 9.72 18.36 0.89
CA GLN A 43 8.35 18.21 1.40
C GLN A 43 8.10 16.81 1.94
N HIS A 44 7.29 16.70 2.99
CA HIS A 44 6.82 15.41 3.48
C HIS A 44 5.74 14.86 2.58
N GLY A 45 5.62 13.55 2.42
CA GLY A 45 4.49 12.99 1.70
C GLY A 45 4.63 11.53 1.35
N ASP A 46 3.49 10.86 1.28
CA ASP A 46 3.39 9.42 1.19
C ASP A 46 2.55 9.05 -0.03
N MET A 47 2.98 8.02 -0.74
CA MET A 47 2.18 7.39 -1.77
C MET A 47 2.20 5.89 -1.55
N GLY A 48 1.07 5.24 -1.76
CA GLY A 48 1.00 3.81 -1.55
C GLY A 48 -0.22 3.19 -2.20
N LEU A 49 -0.24 1.88 -2.06
CA LEU A 49 -1.39 1.06 -2.39
C LEU A 49 -1.64 0.14 -1.21
N SER A 50 -2.91 0.06 -0.82
CA SER A 50 -3.36 -0.78 0.27
C SER A 50 -4.42 -1.78 -0.19
N LEU A 51 -4.37 -2.98 0.36
CA LEU A 51 -5.49 -3.92 0.38
C LEU A 51 -6.26 -3.73 1.68
N THR A 52 -7.56 -3.52 1.59
CA THR A 52 -8.42 -3.28 2.75
C THR A 52 -9.46 -4.37 2.87
N THR A 53 -9.62 -4.92 4.06
CA THR A 53 -10.70 -5.84 4.42
C THR A 53 -11.28 -5.42 5.77
N SER A 54 -12.54 -5.73 6.04
CA SER A 54 -13.13 -5.50 7.35
C SER A 54 -14.11 -6.62 7.69
N ASP A 55 -14.25 -6.93 8.97
CA ASP A 55 -15.49 -7.51 9.45
C ASP A 55 -16.52 -6.38 9.65
N LYS A 56 -17.81 -6.72 9.78
CA LYS A 56 -18.90 -5.71 9.87
C LYS A 56 -18.87 -4.89 11.17
N SER A 57 -17.98 -5.21 12.10
CA SER A 57 -17.92 -4.68 13.47
C SER A 57 -16.57 -4.03 13.84
N SER A 58 -15.54 -4.13 13.00
CA SER A 58 -14.20 -3.64 13.28
C SER A 58 -13.75 -2.53 12.34
N GLN A 59 -12.75 -1.76 12.80
CA GLN A 59 -12.01 -0.88 11.90
C GLN A 59 -11.35 -1.70 10.79
N PRO A 60 -11.30 -1.17 9.56
CA PRO A 60 -10.69 -1.89 8.44
C PRO A 60 -9.24 -2.28 8.77
N LEU A 61 -8.87 -3.48 8.35
CA LEU A 61 -7.48 -3.94 8.28
C LEU A 61 -6.92 -3.53 6.92
N LEU A 62 -5.78 -2.84 6.93
CA LEU A 62 -5.08 -2.36 5.75
C LEU A 62 -3.72 -3.02 5.66
N PHE A 63 -3.47 -3.73 4.56
CA PHE A 63 -2.13 -4.16 4.17
C PHE A 63 -1.61 -3.17 3.14
N SER A 64 -0.57 -2.38 3.48
CA SER A 64 -0.13 -1.26 2.66
C SER A 64 1.34 -1.38 2.30
N CYS A 65 1.70 -1.05 1.06
CA CYS A 65 3.08 -0.76 0.71
C CYS A 65 3.18 0.65 0.10
N PHE A 66 4.22 1.37 0.47
CA PHE A 66 4.30 2.81 0.27
C PHE A 66 5.74 3.28 0.05
N VAL A 67 5.85 4.43 -0.60
CA VAL A 67 7.06 5.25 -0.67
C VAL A 67 6.72 6.53 0.05
N TYR A 68 7.43 6.77 1.16
CA TYR A 68 7.27 7.98 1.96
C TYR A 68 8.50 8.87 1.84
N ARG A 69 8.28 10.17 1.85
CA ARG A 69 9.31 11.19 1.90
C ARG A 69 9.20 11.93 3.23
N ASP A 70 10.27 11.84 3.99
CA ASP A 70 10.56 12.71 5.13
C ASP A 70 11.79 13.57 4.73
N VAL A 71 13.01 13.18 5.14
CA VAL A 71 14.26 13.76 4.62
C VAL A 71 14.76 13.07 3.34
N ARG A 72 14.71 11.74 3.31
CA ARG A 72 15.05 10.92 2.14
C ARG A 72 13.89 9.97 1.85
N PRO A 73 13.53 9.75 0.57
CA PRO A 73 12.53 8.76 0.22
C PRO A 73 12.89 7.40 0.78
N ARG A 74 11.88 6.68 1.27
CA ARG A 74 12.01 5.33 1.77
C ARG A 74 10.83 4.49 1.30
N VAL A 75 11.09 3.23 1.02
CA VAL A 75 10.09 2.25 0.59
C VAL A 75 9.91 1.19 1.67
N GLY A 76 8.68 0.74 1.88
CA GLY A 76 8.36 -0.32 2.82
C GLY A 76 6.89 -0.69 2.82
N CYS A 77 6.53 -1.61 3.70
CA CYS A 77 5.16 -2.06 3.88
C CYS A 77 4.77 -2.09 5.35
N GLU A 78 3.48 -1.93 5.62
CA GLU A 78 2.92 -1.89 6.96
C GLU A 78 1.48 -2.38 6.98
N VAL A 79 1.05 -2.81 8.16
CA VAL A 79 -0.33 -3.23 8.42
C VAL A 79 -0.93 -2.33 9.49
N TRP A 80 -2.10 -1.77 9.21
CA TRP A 80 -2.86 -0.93 10.13
C TRP A 80 -4.26 -1.48 10.33
N GLY A 81 -4.87 -1.19 11.48
CA GLY A 81 -6.26 -1.52 11.72
C GLY A 81 -6.57 -1.74 13.19
N ARG A 82 -7.74 -2.35 13.45
CA ARG A 82 -8.16 -2.83 14.78
C ARG A 82 -8.09 -1.81 15.92
N GLY A 83 -8.16 -0.51 15.62
CA GLY A 83 -8.17 0.54 16.64
C GLY A 83 -6.81 0.87 17.25
N SER A 84 -5.69 0.38 16.68
CA SER A 84 -4.35 0.79 17.12
C SER A 84 -4.03 2.22 16.69
N SER A 85 -3.30 2.96 17.53
CA SER A 85 -2.79 4.30 17.18
C SER A 85 -1.54 4.27 16.29
N GLY A 86 -1.03 3.08 15.98
CA GLY A 86 0.17 2.85 15.17
C GLY A 86 0.03 1.60 14.32
N ALA A 87 1.00 1.38 13.43
CA ALA A 87 1.08 0.17 12.63
C ALA A 87 1.17 -1.08 13.53
N GLU A 88 0.37 -2.09 13.24
CA GLU A 88 0.43 -3.40 13.89
C GLU A 88 1.66 -4.20 13.46
N TYR A 89 2.12 -3.93 12.24
CA TYR A 89 3.30 -4.54 11.66
C TYR A 89 3.93 -3.56 10.68
N ALA A 90 5.26 -3.55 10.60
CA ALA A 90 6.01 -2.81 9.60
C ALA A 90 7.24 -3.60 9.18
N THR A 91 7.54 -3.60 7.88
CA THR A 91 8.79 -4.15 7.36
C THR A 91 9.95 -3.19 7.67
N ALA A 92 11.18 -3.68 7.55
CA ALA A 92 12.32 -2.77 7.44
C ALA A 92 12.09 -1.83 6.23
N ARG A 93 12.42 -0.56 6.42
CA ARG A 93 12.27 0.48 5.39
C ARG A 93 13.61 0.73 4.74
N THR A 94 13.66 0.68 3.41
CA THR A 94 14.89 0.89 2.64
C THR A 94 14.92 2.31 2.10
N THR A 95 16.05 3.00 2.26
CA THR A 95 16.23 4.33 1.65
C THR A 95 16.36 4.21 0.14
N THR A 96 15.68 5.09 -0.59
CA THR A 96 15.66 5.12 -2.06
C THR A 96 15.85 6.54 -2.60
N LEU A 97 15.93 6.66 -3.92
CA LEU A 97 16.07 7.92 -4.64
C LEU A 97 14.71 8.45 -5.10
N SER A 98 14.54 9.77 -5.08
CA SER A 98 13.41 10.41 -5.76
C SER A 98 13.45 10.11 -7.26
N GLY A 99 12.30 9.98 -7.89
CA GLY A 99 12.17 9.66 -9.31
C GLY A 99 12.45 8.19 -9.65
N TYR A 100 12.84 7.35 -8.69
CA TYR A 100 13.02 5.92 -8.90
C TYR A 100 11.66 5.20 -8.94
N TRP A 101 11.52 4.28 -9.90
CA TRP A 101 10.36 3.40 -10.02
C TRP A 101 10.57 2.15 -9.17
N HIS A 102 9.69 1.93 -8.20
CA HIS A 102 9.63 0.68 -7.46
C HIS A 102 8.55 -0.23 -8.01
N THR A 103 8.80 -1.53 -8.00
CA THR A 103 7.78 -2.57 -8.17
C THR A 103 7.43 -3.13 -6.80
N LEU A 104 6.16 -3.07 -6.43
CA LEU A 104 5.67 -3.56 -5.15
C LEU A 104 4.65 -4.64 -5.37
N ARG A 105 4.64 -5.63 -4.47
CA ARG A 105 3.70 -6.74 -4.52
C ARG A 105 3.28 -7.17 -3.13
N ILE A 106 1.98 -7.42 -2.99
CA ILE A 106 1.40 -8.07 -1.82
C ILE A 106 0.80 -9.38 -2.30
N GLU A 107 1.24 -10.47 -1.71
CA GLU A 107 0.64 -11.80 -1.87
C GLU A 107 -0.22 -12.10 -0.65
N ILE A 108 -1.39 -12.69 -0.87
CA ILE A 108 -2.32 -13.08 0.18
C ILE A 108 -2.63 -14.57 0.03
N SER A 109 -2.39 -15.35 1.08
CA SER A 109 -2.80 -16.76 1.14
C SER A 109 -4.26 -16.91 1.55
N PRO A 110 -4.89 -18.08 1.31
CA PRO A 110 -6.24 -18.41 1.81
C PRO A 110 -6.37 -18.30 3.35
N GLU A 111 -5.26 -18.45 4.08
CA GLU A 111 -5.17 -18.26 5.53
C GLU A 111 -4.98 -16.80 5.93
N ILE A 112 -5.10 -15.87 4.98
CA ILE A 112 -4.93 -14.42 5.16
C ILE A 112 -3.52 -14.05 5.62
N ARG A 113 -2.51 -14.89 5.31
CA ARG A 113 -1.11 -14.46 5.44
C ARG A 113 -0.78 -13.51 4.30
N ALA A 114 -0.32 -12.32 4.66
CA ALA A 114 0.25 -11.37 3.71
C ALA A 114 1.77 -11.54 3.62
N THR A 115 2.30 -11.62 2.40
CA THR A 115 3.74 -11.57 2.11
C THR A 115 4.02 -10.35 1.25
N PHE A 116 5.03 -9.58 1.63
CA PHE A 116 5.35 -8.28 1.05
C PHE A 116 6.64 -8.35 0.24
N PHE A 117 6.62 -7.76 -0.94
CA PHE A 117 7.76 -7.71 -1.84
C PHE A 117 8.05 -6.29 -2.31
N VAL A 118 9.33 -5.93 -2.34
CA VAL A 118 9.86 -4.68 -2.89
C VAL A 118 10.91 -5.03 -3.94
N ASP A 119 10.73 -4.55 -5.16
CA ASP A 119 11.60 -4.79 -6.31
C ASP A 119 11.95 -6.28 -6.52
N GLY A 120 10.95 -7.14 -6.30
CA GLY A 120 11.06 -8.60 -6.44
C GLY A 120 11.67 -9.32 -5.25
N GLN A 121 12.07 -8.61 -4.19
CA GLN A 121 12.61 -9.21 -2.97
C GLN A 121 11.55 -9.26 -1.87
N GLU A 122 11.42 -10.42 -1.21
CA GLU A 122 10.60 -10.53 -0.01
C GLU A 122 11.18 -9.65 1.11
N VAL A 123 10.36 -8.76 1.67
CA VAL A 123 10.76 -7.85 2.76
C VAL A 123 10.07 -8.15 4.08
N GLY A 124 9.10 -9.08 4.08
CA GLY A 124 8.44 -9.55 5.29
C GLY A 124 7.11 -10.25 5.03
N SER A 125 6.55 -10.82 6.09
CA SER A 125 5.20 -11.39 6.08
C SER A 125 4.48 -11.12 7.40
N TYR A 126 3.14 -11.10 7.33
CA TYR A 126 2.27 -10.86 8.46
C TYR A 126 1.04 -11.76 8.41
N MET A 127 0.67 -12.33 9.55
CA MET A 127 -0.57 -13.08 9.71
C MET A 127 -1.41 -12.40 10.79
N PRO A 128 -2.59 -11.89 10.45
CA PRO A 128 -3.59 -11.42 11.41
C PRO A 128 -3.83 -12.37 12.58
N PRO A 129 -3.87 -11.88 13.84
CA PRO A 129 -4.26 -12.72 15.00
C PRO A 129 -5.71 -13.24 14.89
N ASP A 130 -6.56 -12.55 14.14
CA ASP A 130 -7.96 -12.88 13.85
C ASP A 130 -8.15 -13.43 12.41
N ALA A 131 -7.10 -14.01 11.81
CA ALA A 131 -7.10 -14.49 10.43
C ALA A 131 -8.33 -15.35 10.08
N GLU A 132 -8.78 -16.22 10.98
CA GLU A 132 -9.97 -17.05 10.78
C GLU A 132 -11.24 -16.24 10.50
N GLY A 133 -11.42 -15.08 11.14
CA GLY A 133 -12.57 -14.20 10.91
C GLY A 133 -12.50 -13.44 9.58
N LEU A 134 -11.31 -13.37 8.98
CA LEU A 134 -11.02 -12.68 7.73
C LEU A 134 -11.00 -13.64 6.53
N LYS A 135 -10.96 -14.96 6.75
CA LYS A 135 -11.12 -15.95 5.69
C LYS A 135 -12.45 -15.72 4.96
N GLY A 136 -12.41 -15.86 3.64
CA GLY A 136 -13.61 -15.64 2.83
C GLY A 136 -14.01 -14.18 2.63
N LYS A 137 -13.30 -13.20 3.21
CA LYS A 137 -13.62 -11.77 3.04
C LYS A 137 -13.00 -11.18 1.77
N LEU A 138 -13.72 -10.22 1.18
CA LEU A 138 -13.22 -9.50 0.02
C LEU A 138 -12.17 -8.48 0.44
N LEU A 139 -11.05 -8.47 -0.29
CA LEU A 139 -10.06 -7.39 -0.21
C LEU A 139 -10.38 -6.34 -1.27
N SER A 140 -10.36 -5.07 -0.87
CA SER A 140 -10.52 -3.92 -1.76
C SER A 140 -9.20 -3.20 -1.94
N LEU A 141 -8.86 -2.90 -3.18
CA LEU A 141 -7.67 -2.12 -3.53
C LEU A 141 -7.90 -0.62 -3.32
N ARG A 142 -6.93 0.05 -2.71
CA ARG A 142 -6.92 1.49 -2.47
C ARG A 142 -5.59 2.08 -2.89
N LEU A 143 -5.60 2.99 -3.84
CA LEU A 143 -4.44 3.86 -4.10
C LEU A 143 -4.58 5.10 -3.21
N SER A 144 -3.51 5.46 -2.52
CA SER A 144 -3.47 6.64 -1.64
C SER A 144 -2.27 7.52 -1.95
N ILE A 145 -2.50 8.83 -1.86
CA ILE A 145 -1.48 9.87 -1.85
C ILE A 145 -1.83 10.81 -0.70
N TYR A 146 -0.87 11.05 0.18
CA TYR A 146 -0.97 11.96 1.31
C TYR A 146 0.16 12.98 1.26
N ASN A 147 -0.16 14.25 1.52
CA ASN A 147 0.82 15.31 1.65
C ASN A 147 0.30 16.38 2.62
N PRO A 148 1.05 16.73 3.68
CA PRO A 148 0.68 17.85 4.55
C PRO A 148 1.03 19.23 3.98
N GLU A 149 1.91 19.32 2.98
CA GLU A 149 2.48 20.60 2.48
C GLU A 149 1.65 21.26 1.36
N GLU A 150 1.75 22.58 1.20
CA GLU A 150 0.94 23.35 0.22
C GLU A 150 1.26 23.04 -1.25
N GLU A 151 2.52 22.75 -1.60
CA GLU A 151 2.91 22.61 -3.02
C GLU A 151 2.69 21.20 -3.59
N GLY A 152 2.27 20.23 -2.78
CA GLY A 152 1.96 18.89 -3.27
C GLY A 152 3.17 17.96 -3.44
N ILE A 153 2.91 16.66 -3.52
CA ILE A 153 3.86 15.69 -4.09
C ILE A 153 3.36 15.21 -5.45
N MET A 154 4.30 14.84 -6.32
CA MET A 154 3.98 14.12 -7.56
C MET A 154 4.14 12.61 -7.35
N ALA A 155 3.04 11.88 -7.47
CA ALA A 155 3.02 10.43 -7.36
C ALA A 155 2.56 9.82 -8.70
N ASN A 156 3.27 8.79 -9.17
CA ASN A 156 2.93 8.09 -10.40
C ASN A 156 2.68 6.62 -10.08
N PHE A 157 1.62 6.05 -10.65
CA PHE A 157 1.29 4.62 -10.53
C PHE A 157 1.21 4.01 -11.94
N ASP A 158 1.75 2.81 -12.09
CA ASP A 158 1.67 2.08 -13.36
C ASP A 158 1.59 0.57 -13.15
N ASP A 159 1.26 -0.16 -14.22
CA ASP A 159 1.31 -1.62 -14.30
C ASP A 159 0.64 -2.36 -13.13
N VAL A 160 -0.53 -1.86 -12.67
CA VAL A 160 -1.33 -2.52 -11.63
C VAL A 160 -1.86 -3.85 -12.18
N ARG A 161 -1.39 -4.95 -11.60
CA ARG A 161 -1.72 -6.32 -11.95
C ARG A 161 -2.30 -7.04 -10.75
N ILE A 162 -3.35 -7.80 -11.00
CA ILE A 162 -4.07 -8.57 -9.98
C ILE A 162 -4.29 -9.94 -10.56
N GLY A 163 -3.91 -10.97 -9.82
CA GLY A 163 -3.96 -12.33 -10.32
C GLY A 163 -3.94 -13.36 -9.21
N ASN A 164 -4.03 -14.61 -9.62
CA ASN A 164 -3.86 -15.76 -8.75
C ASN A 164 -2.41 -16.23 -8.80
N LEU A 165 -1.93 -16.79 -7.70
CA LEU A 165 -0.70 -17.59 -7.66
C LEU A 165 -1.11 -19.04 -7.96
N GLU A 166 -0.49 -19.63 -8.97
CA GLU A 166 -0.71 -21.03 -9.37
C GLU A 166 -0.27 -22.03 -8.30
#